data_AF-A0A3N7E6D3-F1
#
_entry.id   AF-A0A3N7E6D3-F1
#
_cell.length_a   1.000
_cell.length_b   1.000
_cell.length_c   1.000
_cell.angle_alpha   90.00
_cell.angle_beta   90.00
_cell.angle_gamma   90.00
#
_symmetry.space_group_name_H-M   'P 1'
#
loop_
_entity.id
_entity.type
_entity.pdbx_description
1 polymer ?
#
loop_
_entity_poly.entity_id
_entity_poly.type
_entity_poly.pdbx_seq_one_letter_code
_entity_poly.pdbx_strand_id
1 'polypeptide(L)'
;MKKANQNVISFGNLLSTALIAGTLDGLAAVIFLAKMNFSGVFQYISSAIMGKAAYAGGIKTVLIGLVLHYFITFSFTVFFVLVSNKISALSKNILLSGIIYGIFVWAVMNLLIVPLTQIPESPIHLEKAIINTIILIFCIGLPISYLTARSLRFQS
;
A
#
# COMPACT_ATOMS: atom_id res chain seq x y z
N MET A 1 28.02 6.84 -23.37
CA MET A 1 26.67 6.84 -22.76
C MET A 1 26.32 5.39 -22.42
N LYS A 2 26.43 4.98 -21.14
CA LYS A 2 26.06 3.61 -20.71
C LYS A 2 24.55 3.46 -20.87
N LYS A 3 24.09 2.52 -21.70
CA LYS A 3 22.70 2.07 -21.69
C LYS A 3 22.36 1.71 -20.25
N ALA A 4 21.47 2.47 -19.62
CA ALA A 4 20.87 2.06 -18.37
C ALA A 4 20.16 0.74 -18.65
N ASN A 5 20.74 -0.37 -18.19
CA ASN A 5 20.07 -1.65 -18.24
C ASN A 5 18.83 -1.50 -17.36
N GLN A 6 17.67 -1.27 -17.98
CA GLN A 6 16.43 -1.19 -17.25
C GLN A 6 16.10 -2.62 -16.85
N ASN A 7 16.42 -2.99 -15.62
CA ASN A 7 16.01 -4.24 -15.02
C ASN A 7 14.49 -4.16 -14.80
N VAL A 8 13.73 -4.44 -15.84
CA VAL A 8 12.27 -4.38 -15.79
C VAL A 8 11.79 -5.63 -15.06
N ILE A 9 11.19 -5.45 -13.89
CA ILE A 9 10.54 -6.53 -13.15
C ILE A 9 9.41 -7.10 -14.03
N SER A 10 9.32 -8.43 -14.13
CA SER A 10 8.24 -9.10 -14.86
C SER A 10 6.87 -8.71 -14.27
N PHE A 11 5.86 -8.57 -15.13
CA PHE A 11 4.49 -8.28 -14.72
C PHE A 11 3.96 -9.28 -13.66
N GLY A 12 4.35 -10.56 -13.77
CA GLY A 12 3.95 -11.58 -12.79
C GLY A 12 4.52 -11.33 -11.39
N ASN A 13 5.77 -10.84 -11.30
CA ASN A 13 6.39 -10.50 -10.01
C ASN A 13 5.81 -9.22 -9.44
N LEU A 14 5.50 -8.23 -10.30
CA LEU A 14 4.82 -7.01 -9.91
C LEU A 14 3.45 -7.31 -9.29
N LEU A 15 2.64 -8.12 -9.99
CA LEU A 15 1.32 -8.51 -9.51
C LEU A 15 1.40 -9.32 -8.22
N SER A 16 2.30 -10.31 -8.15
CA SER A 16 2.52 -11.10 -6.94
C SER A 16 2.93 -10.24 -5.76
N THR A 17 3.82 -9.26 -5.98
CA THR A 17 4.27 -8.33 -4.93
C THR A 17 3.10 -7.49 -4.41
N ALA A 18 2.29 -6.92 -5.31
CA ALA A 18 1.13 -6.14 -4.94
C ALA A 18 0.07 -6.97 -4.19
N LEU A 19 -0.17 -8.22 -4.61
CA LEU A 19 -1.10 -9.13 -3.94
C LEU A 19 -0.63 -9.50 -2.55
N ILE A 20 0.65 -9.84 -2.38
CA ILE A 20 1.22 -10.18 -1.07
C ILE A 20 1.14 -8.98 -0.13
N ALA A 21 1.63 -7.81 -0.57
CA ALA A 21 1.62 -6.60 0.24
C ALA A 21 0.17 -6.17 0.58
N GLY A 22 -0.73 -6.19 -0.40
CA GLY A 22 -2.13 -5.81 -0.21
C GLY A 22 -2.87 -6.77 0.73
N THR A 23 -2.57 -8.07 0.66
CA THR A 23 -3.15 -9.07 1.57
C THR A 23 -2.65 -8.85 3.00
N LEU A 24 -1.34 -8.65 3.18
CA LEU A 24 -0.76 -8.38 4.50
C LEU A 24 -1.35 -7.12 5.12
N ASP A 25 -1.47 -6.04 4.35
CA ASP A 25 -2.02 -4.77 4.80
C ASP A 25 -3.52 -4.87 5.13
N GLY A 26 -4.29 -5.52 4.26
CA GLY A 26 -5.71 -5.76 4.47
C GLY A 26 -5.97 -6.60 5.73
N LEU A 27 -5.21 -7.68 5.92
CA LEU A 27 -5.31 -8.50 7.14
C LEU A 27 -4.91 -7.71 8.39
N ALA A 28 -3.84 -6.92 8.32
CA ALA A 28 -3.42 -6.09 9.44
C ALA A 28 -4.49 -5.05 9.81
N ALA A 29 -5.12 -4.41 8.82
CA ALA A 29 -6.22 -3.50 9.04
C ALA A 29 -7.42 -4.20 9.70
N VAL A 30 -7.80 -5.39 9.23
CA VAL A 30 -8.92 -6.15 9.80
C VAL A 30 -8.65 -6.58 11.24
N ILE A 31 -7.46 -7.13 11.50
CA ILE A 31 -7.11 -7.71 12.81
C ILE A 31 -6.82 -6.61 13.83
N PHE A 32 -5.89 -5.69 13.50
CA PHE A 32 -5.35 -4.73 14.48
C PHE A 32 -6.17 -3.44 14.57
N LEU A 33 -6.74 -2.95 13.46
CA LEU A 33 -7.43 -1.66 13.45
C LEU A 33 -8.95 -1.82 13.61
N ALA A 34 -9.53 -2.84 13.01
CA ALA A 34 -10.98 -3.03 12.95
C ALA A 34 -11.54 -4.12 13.87
N LYS A 35 -10.71 -4.74 14.72
CA LYS A 35 -11.12 -5.78 15.68
C LYS A 35 -11.92 -6.91 15.01
N MET A 36 -11.38 -7.46 13.93
CA MET A 36 -11.99 -8.51 13.10
C MET A 36 -13.19 -8.08 12.24
N ASN A 37 -13.52 -6.78 12.18
CA ASN A 37 -14.58 -6.28 11.31
C ASN A 37 -14.11 -6.15 9.85
N PHE A 38 -14.10 -7.27 9.12
CA PHE A 38 -13.74 -7.33 7.70
C PHE A 38 -14.56 -6.35 6.85
N SER A 39 -15.89 -6.42 6.95
CA SER A 39 -16.78 -5.59 6.14
C SER A 39 -16.58 -4.10 6.40
N GLY A 40 -16.37 -3.71 7.67
CA GLY A 40 -16.15 -2.32 8.06
C GLY A 40 -14.88 -1.72 7.45
N VAL A 41 -13.79 -2.48 7.32
CA VAL A 41 -12.55 -2.02 6.68
C VAL A 41 -12.80 -1.69 5.21
N PHE A 42 -13.37 -2.62 4.45
CA PHE A 42 -13.55 -2.40 3.02
C PHE A 42 -14.68 -1.41 2.73
N GLN A 43 -15.71 -1.31 3.57
CA GLN A 43 -16.70 -0.25 3.46
C GLN A 43 -16.11 1.14 3.78
N TYR A 44 -15.17 1.23 4.73
CA TYR A 44 -14.41 2.45 4.96
C TYR A 44 -13.60 2.84 3.72
N ILE A 45 -12.93 1.90 3.06
CA ILE A 45 -12.21 2.17 1.81
C ILE A 45 -13.17 2.63 0.71
N SER A 46 -14.32 1.98 0.55
CA SER A 46 -15.37 2.40 -0.39
C SER A 46 -15.95 3.78 -0.11
N SER A 47 -15.91 4.23 1.15
CA SER A 47 -16.34 5.58 1.50
C SER A 47 -15.50 6.67 0.82
N ALA A 48 -14.31 6.34 0.30
CA ALA A 48 -13.52 7.26 -0.52
C ALA A 48 -14.26 7.80 -1.76
N ILE A 49 -15.10 6.98 -2.39
CA ILE A 49 -15.85 7.38 -3.59
C ILE A 49 -17.36 7.50 -3.36
N MET A 50 -17.90 6.85 -2.32
CA MET A 50 -19.34 6.82 -2.02
C MET A 50 -19.74 7.62 -0.77
N GLY A 51 -18.76 8.14 -0.02
CA GLY A 51 -18.99 8.76 1.28
C GLY A 51 -19.69 7.82 2.26
N LYS A 52 -20.55 8.38 3.12
CA LYS A 52 -21.28 7.63 4.17
C LYS A 52 -22.21 6.55 3.61
N ALA A 53 -22.62 6.64 2.34
CA ALA A 53 -23.48 5.63 1.71
C ALA A 53 -22.79 4.25 1.59
N ALA A 54 -21.45 4.21 1.64
CA ALA A 54 -20.69 2.96 1.59
C ALA A 54 -21.08 1.96 2.69
N TYR A 55 -21.42 2.46 3.88
CA TYR A 55 -21.77 1.61 5.03
C TYR A 55 -23.15 0.94 4.90
N ALA A 56 -24.05 1.51 4.10
CA ALA A 56 -25.40 0.96 3.87
C ALA A 56 -25.45 -0.02 2.69
N GLY A 57 -24.44 -0.05 1.81
CA GLY A 57 -24.47 -0.83 0.57
C GLY A 57 -24.14 -2.33 0.70
N GLY A 58 -23.91 -2.82 1.92
CA GLY A 58 -23.73 -4.25 2.20
C GLY A 58 -22.52 -4.87 1.46
N ILE A 59 -22.69 -6.07 0.93
CA ILE A 59 -21.61 -6.82 0.26
C ILE A 59 -21.05 -6.11 -0.98
N LYS A 60 -21.88 -5.35 -1.70
CA LYS A 60 -21.45 -4.64 -2.92
C LYS A 60 -20.36 -3.63 -2.60
N THR A 61 -20.52 -2.88 -1.51
CA THR A 61 -19.55 -1.87 -1.09
C THR A 61 -18.32 -2.49 -0.44
N VAL A 62 -18.43 -3.68 0.15
CA VAL A 62 -17.26 -4.47 0.57
C VAL A 62 -16.40 -4.85 -0.65
N LEU A 63 -17.01 -5.36 -1.72
CA LEU A 63 -16.28 -5.76 -2.94
C LEU A 63 -15.61 -4.57 -3.64
N ILE A 64 -16.31 -3.44 -3.73
CA ILE A 64 -15.73 -2.20 -4.27
C ILE A 64 -14.49 -1.80 -3.45
N GLY A 65 -14.59 -1.88 -2.13
CA GLY A 65 -13.51 -1.51 -1.23
C GLY A 65 -12.31 -2.43 -1.39
N LEU A 66 -12.55 -3.72 -1.57
CA LEU A 66 -11.50 -4.71 -1.83
C LEU A 66 -10.78 -4.43 -3.16
N VAL A 67 -11.51 -4.08 -4.22
CA VAL A 67 -10.93 -3.71 -5.51
C VAL A 67 -10.11 -2.43 -5.39
N LEU A 68 -10.64 -1.39 -4.72
CA LEU A 68 -9.92 -0.14 -4.47
C LEU A 68 -8.65 -0.36 -3.66
N HIS A 69 -8.72 -1.21 -2.62
CA HIS A 69 -7.58 -1.58 -1.79
C HIS A 69 -6.42 -2.13 -2.61
N TYR A 70 -6.67 -3.18 -3.40
CA TYR A 70 -5.64 -3.77 -4.26
C TYR A 70 -5.17 -2.83 -5.37
N PHE A 71 -6.06 -1.97 -5.90
CA PHE A 71 -5.68 -0.96 -6.87
C PHE A 71 -4.67 0.06 -6.29
N ILE A 72 -4.91 0.51 -5.06
CA ILE A 72 -4.00 1.41 -4.33
C ILE A 72 -2.66 0.71 -4.08
N THR A 73 -2.67 -0.51 -3.53
CA THR A 73 -1.43 -1.25 -3.28
C THR A 73 -0.65 -1.53 -4.57
N PHE A 74 -1.34 -1.87 -5.66
CA PHE A 74 -0.72 -2.05 -6.97
C PHE A 74 -0.07 -0.75 -7.47
N SER A 75 -0.76 0.38 -7.36
CA SER A 75 -0.24 1.69 -7.76
C SER A 75 1.02 2.08 -6.99
N PHE A 76 1.03 1.88 -5.67
CA PHE A 76 2.24 2.09 -4.86
C PHE A 76 3.34 1.07 -5.20
N THR A 77 3.00 -0.18 -5.53
CA THR A 77 4.01 -1.15 -5.94
C THR A 77 4.69 -0.70 -7.24
N VAL A 78 3.90 -0.31 -8.26
CA VAL A 78 4.43 0.24 -9.52
C VAL A 78 5.31 1.46 -9.26
N PHE A 79 4.84 2.40 -8.44
CA PHE A 79 5.61 3.59 -8.09
C PHE A 79 6.97 3.25 -7.47
N PHE A 80 7.00 2.34 -6.50
CA PHE A 80 8.26 1.90 -5.89
C PHE A 80 9.22 1.31 -6.91
N VAL A 81 8.73 0.44 -7.80
CA VAL A 81 9.55 -0.17 -8.85
C VAL A 81 10.16 0.90 -9.75
N LEU A 82 9.36 1.86 -10.22
CA LEU A 82 9.83 2.97 -11.07
C LEU A 82 10.90 3.83 -10.39
N VAL A 83 10.73 4.12 -9.09
CA VAL A 83 11.70 4.92 -8.33
C VAL A 83 12.97 4.10 -8.04
N SER A 84 12.84 2.82 -7.70
CA SER A 84 13.96 1.91 -7.42
C SER A 84 14.87 1.71 -8.64
N ASN A 85 14.31 1.76 -9.85
CA ASN A 85 15.08 1.71 -11.10
C ASN A 85 15.92 2.98 -11.33
N LYS A 86 15.49 4.12 -10.80
CA LYS A 86 16.23 5.39 -10.90
C LYS A 86 17.26 5.56 -9.80
N ILE A 87 16.97 5.04 -8.60
CA ILE A 87 17.79 5.23 -7.40
C ILE A 87 18.30 3.86 -6.92
N SER A 88 19.49 3.49 -7.38
CA SER A 88 20.12 2.20 -7.04
C SER A 88 20.40 2.00 -5.54
N ALA A 89 20.37 3.07 -4.73
CA ALA A 89 20.47 2.97 -3.28
C ALA A 89 19.27 2.23 -2.65
N LEU A 90 18.08 2.33 -3.26
CA LEU A 90 16.85 1.70 -2.74
C LEU A 90 16.90 0.17 -2.81
N SER A 91 17.54 -0.37 -3.85
CA SER A 91 17.72 -1.82 -4.04
C SER A 91 18.90 -2.39 -3.25
N LYS A 92 19.81 -1.54 -2.76
CA LYS A 92 20.95 -1.95 -1.92
C LYS A 92 20.55 -2.07 -0.44
N ASN A 93 19.80 -1.11 0.08
CA ASN A 93 19.40 -1.10 1.50
C ASN A 93 17.90 -1.35 1.66
N ILE A 94 17.49 -2.62 1.56
CA ILE A 94 16.09 -3.06 1.54
C ILE A 94 15.32 -2.60 2.78
N LEU A 95 15.94 -2.73 3.97
CA LEU A 95 15.32 -2.40 5.25
C LEU A 95 15.04 -0.90 5.35
N LEU A 96 16.07 -0.07 5.15
CA LEU A 96 15.91 1.38 5.22
C LEU A 96 14.93 1.90 4.15
N SER A 97 14.97 1.32 2.95
CA SER A 97 14.05 1.65 1.87
C SER A 97 12.61 1.30 2.21
N GLY A 98 12.37 0.15 2.83
CA GLY A 98 11.02 -0.24 3.27
C GLY A 98 10.48 0.66 4.37
N ILE A 99 11.32 1.07 5.33
CA ILE A 99 10.93 2.00 6.41
C ILE A 99 10.56 3.36 5.82
N ILE A 100 11.46 3.97 5.03
CA ILE A 100 11.22 5.27 4.40
C ILE A 100 9.97 5.21 3.52
N TYR A 101 9.81 4.12 2.76
CA TYR A 101 8.68 3.96 1.87
C TYR A 101 7.36 3.78 2.61
N GLY A 102 7.34 3.02 3.71
CA GLY A 102 6.13 2.89 4.55
C GLY A 102 5.69 4.22 5.13
N ILE A 103 6.62 5.04 5.62
CA ILE A 103 6.35 6.40 6.11
C ILE A 103 5.81 7.29 4.98
N PHE A 104 6.42 7.21 3.79
CA PHE A 104 5.96 7.94 2.61
C PHE A 104 4.53 7.55 2.22
N VAL A 105 4.22 6.25 2.16
CA VAL A 105 2.87 5.76 1.85
C VAL A 105 1.87 6.25 2.89
N TRP A 106 2.22 6.20 4.17
CA TRP A 106 1.38 6.74 5.24
C TRP A 106 1.08 8.22 5.02
N ALA A 107 2.10 9.03 4.74
CA ALA A 107 1.95 10.47 4.51
C ALA A 107 1.06 10.75 3.29
N VAL A 108 1.30 10.07 2.16
CA VAL A 108 0.49 10.24 0.95
C VAL A 108 -0.96 9.83 1.21
N MET A 109 -1.20 8.70 1.88
CA MET A 109 -2.56 8.24 2.17
C MET A 109 -3.30 9.22 3.10
N ASN A 110 -2.68 9.63 4.20
CA ASN A 110 -3.37 10.38 5.25
C ASN A 110 -3.39 11.90 5.01
N LEU A 111 -2.39 12.45 4.32
CA LEU A 111 -2.27 13.90 4.12
C LEU A 111 -2.70 14.36 2.72
N LEU A 112 -2.75 13.45 1.73
CA LEU A 112 -3.17 13.80 0.36
C LEU A 112 -4.42 13.03 -0.05
N ILE A 113 -4.39 11.70 -0.03
CA ILE A 113 -5.49 10.90 -0.60
C ILE A 113 -6.76 11.02 0.24
N VAL A 114 -6.71 10.73 1.54
CA VAL A 114 -7.88 10.79 2.42
C VAL A 114 -8.57 12.17 2.38
N PRO A 115 -7.86 13.31 2.53
CA PRO A 115 -8.47 14.64 2.46
C PRO A 115 -9.09 14.99 1.09
N LEU A 116 -8.65 14.36 0.00
CA LEU A 116 -9.18 14.57 -1.35
C LEU A 116 -10.34 13.63 -1.69
N THR A 117 -10.71 12.73 -0.78
CA THR A 117 -11.78 11.73 -0.98
C THR A 117 -13.03 12.07 -0.17
N GLN A 118 -14.10 11.29 -0.35
CA GLN A 118 -15.33 11.43 0.44
C GLN A 118 -15.28 10.68 1.78
N ILE A 119 -14.11 10.19 2.20
CA ILE A 119 -13.93 9.57 3.53
C ILE A 119 -14.36 10.58 4.60
N PRO A 120 -15.23 10.20 5.55
CA PRO A 120 -15.63 11.09 6.64
C PRO A 120 -14.40 11.60 7.39
N GLU A 121 -14.32 12.93 7.56
CA GLU A 121 -13.22 13.56 8.29
C GLU A 121 -13.15 13.00 9.72
N SER A 122 -11.95 12.55 10.08
CA SER A 122 -11.63 12.13 11.44
C SER A 122 -10.34 12.83 11.85
N PRO A 123 -10.26 13.38 13.07
CA PRO A 123 -9.02 13.95 13.57
C PRO A 123 -7.91 12.90 13.58
N ILE A 124 -6.70 13.32 13.21
CA ILE A 124 -5.52 12.47 13.27
C ILE A 124 -5.11 12.35 14.74
N HIS A 125 -5.37 11.18 15.32
CA HIS A 125 -4.85 10.83 16.64
C HIS A 125 -3.43 10.28 16.49
N LEU A 126 -2.47 10.85 17.23
CA LEU A 126 -1.06 10.48 17.15
C LEU A 126 -0.83 8.97 17.37
N GLU A 127 -1.53 8.37 18.32
CA GLU A 127 -1.46 6.93 18.58
C GLU A 127 -1.87 6.10 17.35
N LYS A 128 -3.01 6.40 16.73
CA LYS A 128 -3.49 5.73 15.52
C LYS A 128 -2.55 5.96 14.34
N ALA A 129 -2.00 7.16 14.22
CA ALA A 129 -1.02 7.50 13.19
C ALA A 129 0.24 6.63 13.31
N ILE A 130 0.77 6.47 14.53
CA ILE A 130 1.95 5.63 14.80
C ILE A 130 1.65 4.17 14.44
N ILE A 131 0.53 3.62 14.93
CA ILE A 131 0.15 2.23 14.65
C ILE A 131 -0.01 2.01 13.14
N ASN A 132 -0.72 2.90 12.44
CA ASN A 132 -0.93 2.80 10.99
C ASN A 132 0.40 2.90 10.22
N THR A 133 1.31 3.78 10.65
CA THR A 133 2.65 3.90 10.05
C THR A 133 3.45 2.62 10.22
N ILE A 134 3.43 2.01 11.41
CA ILE A 134 4.10 0.73 11.67
C ILE A 134 3.53 -0.36 10.77
N ILE A 135 2.21 -0.48 10.68
CA ILE A 135 1.55 -1.44 9.78
C ILE A 135 2.02 -1.24 8.34
N LEU A 136 2.01 0.00 7.84
CA LEU A 136 2.44 0.29 6.47
C LEU A 136 3.91 -0.02 6.23
N ILE A 137 4.80 0.20 7.20
CA ILE A 137 6.20 -0.22 7.09
C ILE A 137 6.30 -1.74 6.94
N PHE A 138 5.61 -2.51 7.78
CA PHE A 138 5.74 -3.98 7.80
C PHE A 138 4.95 -4.71 6.70
N CYS A 139 3.80 -4.17 6.30
CA CYS A 139 2.88 -4.83 5.37
C CYS A 139 2.99 -4.30 3.93
N ILE A 140 3.43 -3.05 3.75
CA ILE A 140 3.61 -2.44 2.42
C ILE A 140 5.09 -2.20 2.14
N GLY A 141 5.76 -1.41 2.97
CA GLY A 141 7.13 -0.95 2.77
C GLY A 141 8.15 -2.09 2.59
N LEU A 142 8.26 -2.95 3.60
CA LEU A 142 9.24 -4.05 3.61
C LEU A 142 8.94 -5.14 2.57
N PRO A 143 7.69 -5.64 2.40
CA PRO A 143 7.40 -6.64 1.39
C PRO A 143 7.66 -6.13 -0.02
N ILE A 144 7.25 -4.89 -0.34
CA ILE A 144 7.50 -4.29 -1.66
C ILE A 144 9.00 -4.09 -1.88
N SER A 145 9.73 -3.52 -0.92
CA SER A 145 11.17 -3.29 -1.09
C SER A 145 11.95 -4.58 -1.25
N TYR A 146 11.63 -5.61 -0.47
CA TYR A 146 12.28 -6.91 -0.50
C TYR A 146 12.00 -7.67 -1.81
N LEU A 147 10.72 -7.80 -2.20
CA LEU A 147 10.34 -8.56 -3.39
C LEU A 147 10.81 -7.87 -4.69
N THR A 148 10.82 -6.54 -4.71
CA THR A 148 11.41 -5.75 -5.79
C THR A 148 12.91 -6.00 -5.87
N ALA A 149 13.66 -5.83 -4.78
CA ALA A 149 15.10 -6.03 -4.77
C ALA A 149 15.50 -7.46 -5.14
N ARG A 150 14.73 -8.45 -4.66
CA ARG A 150 14.88 -9.86 -5.02
C ARG A 150 14.71 -10.06 -6.52
N SER A 151 13.64 -9.52 -7.12
CA SER A 151 13.36 -9.64 -8.55
C SER A 151 14.45 -9.02 -9.42
N LEU A 152 15.03 -7.90 -8.99
CA LEU A 152 16.11 -7.22 -9.71
C LEU A 152 17.44 -7.99 -9.66
N ARG A 153 17.72 -8.72 -8.56
CA ARG A 153 18.94 -9.53 -8.41
C ARG A 153 18.94 -10.81 -9.25
N PHE A 154 17.78 -11.38 -9.56
CA PHE A 154 17.67 -12.57 -10.42
C PHE A 154 17.86 -12.24 -11.92
N GLN A 155 17.92 -10.96 -12.30
CA GLN A 155 18.10 -10.53 -13.70
C GLN A 155 19.55 -10.14 -14.04
N SER A 156 20.46 -10.14 -13.05
CA SER A 156 21.90 -9.84 -13.19
C SER A 156 22.73 -11.11 -13.14
#